data_AF-A0A510DTX6-F1
#
_entry.id   AF-A0A510DTX6-F1
#
_cell.length_a   1.000
_cell.length_b   1.000
_cell.length_c   1.000
_cell.angle_alpha   90.00
_cell.angle_beta   90.00
_cell.angle_gamma   90.00
#
_symmetry.space_group_name_H-M   'P 1'
#
loop_
_entity.id
_entity.type
_entity.pdbx_description
1 polymer ?
#
loop_
_entity_poly.entity_id
_entity_poly.type
_entity_poly.pdbx_seq_one_letter_code
_entity_poly.pdbx_strand_id
1 'polypeptide(L)' 'MSMKIDLASLLADKGVNAEGIDAKKLTIETSDGKVLSADSPSIAKTRFFGMDVLLILADLKDEQTSNE' A
#
# COMPACT_ATOMS: atom_id res chain seq x y z
N MET A 1 9.58 -8.67 16.06
CA MET A 1 8.78 -7.43 15.99
C MET A 1 8.86 -6.93 14.55
N SER A 2 7.76 -6.94 13.81
CA SER A 2 7.72 -6.30 12.48
C SER A 2 7.57 -4.80 12.72
N MET A 3 8.61 -4.02 12.41
CA MET A 3 8.49 -2.56 12.41
C MET A 3 7.59 -2.17 11.24
N LYS A 4 6.32 -1.81 11.51
CA LYS A 4 5.50 -1.12 10.52
C LYS A 4 6.09 0.28 10.31
N ILE A 5 6.57 0.54 9.10
CA ILE A 5 7.04 1.86 8.69
C ILE A 5 5.83 2.79 8.61
N ASP A 6 5.84 3.89 9.36
CA ASP A 6 4.86 4.96 9.20
C ASP A 6 5.23 5.85 8.01
N LEU A 7 4.62 5.56 6.86
CA LEU A 7 4.87 6.29 5.62
C LEU A 7 4.43 7.75 5.71
N ALA A 8 3.35 8.07 6.43
CA ALA A 8 2.83 9.43 6.50
C ALA A 8 3.80 10.32 7.27
N SER A 9 4.32 9.84 8.40
CA SER A 9 5.33 10.55 9.18
C SER A 9 6.64 10.74 8.39
N LEU A 10 7.12 9.69 7.69
CA LEU A 10 8.32 9.81 6.86
C LEU A 10 8.18 10.83 5.72
N LEU A 11 6.99 10.92 5.12
CA LEU A 11 6.70 11.90 4.06
C LEU A 11 6.58 13.32 4.64
N ALA A 12 5.95 13.47 5.81
CA ALA A 12 5.84 14.74 6.52
C ALA A 12 7.22 15.32 6.87
N ASP A 13 8.18 14.48 7.29
CA ASP A 13 9.58 14.87 7.55
C ASP A 13 10.29 15.43 6.31
N LYS A 14 9.78 15.14 5.11
CA LYS A 14 10.26 15.66 3.83
C LYS A 14 9.42 16.82 3.30
N GLY A 15 8.47 17.33 4.09
CA GLY A 15 7.57 18.42 3.69
C GLY A 15 6.44 17.99 2.76
N VAL A 16 6.21 16.68 2.61
CA VAL A 16 5.09 16.16 1.82
C VAL A 16 3.90 15.97 2.74
N ASN A 17 2.80 16.66 2.45
CA ASN A 17 1.54 16.44 3.16
C ASN A 17 0.96 15.07 2.78
N ALA A 18 0.94 14.14 3.72
CA ALA A 18 0.44 12.80 3.53
C ALA A 18 -0.43 12.36 4.72
N GLU A 19 -1.46 11.58 4.42
CA GLU A 19 -2.39 10.99 5.38
C GLU A 19 -2.18 9.48 5.43
N GLY A 20 -1.99 8.92 6.62
CA GLY A 20 -1.88 7.48 6.80
C GLY A 20 -3.22 6.79 6.62
N ILE A 21 -3.24 5.66 5.91
CA ILE A 21 -4.44 4.81 5.77
C ILE A 21 -4.20 3.51 6.53
N ASP A 22 -5.07 3.23 7.50
CA ASP A 22 -5.06 1.94 8.21
C ASP A 22 -5.84 0.89 7.39
N ALA A 23 -5.11 0.06 6.65
CA ALA A 23 -5.67 -1.03 5.86
C ALA A 23 -5.22 -2.39 6.40
N LYS A 24 -6.17 -3.32 6.51
CA LYS A 24 -5.90 -4.71 6.93
C LYS A 24 -5.40 -5.59 5.80
N LYS A 25 -5.87 -5.35 4.58
CA LYS A 25 -5.51 -6.12 3.37
C LYS A 25 -5.48 -5.17 2.17
N LEU A 26 -4.53 -5.39 1.28
CA LEU A 26 -4.47 -4.82 -0.07
C LEU A 26 -4.63 -5.96 -1.07
N THR A 27 -5.40 -5.72 -2.11
CA THR A 27 -5.55 -6.61 -3.26
C THR A 27 -5.33 -5.80 -4.54
N ILE A 28 -4.47 -6.28 -5.43
CA ILE A 28 -4.16 -5.68 -6.73
C ILE A 28 -4.53 -6.70 -7.80
N GLU A 29 -5.55 -6.39 -8.59
CA GLU A 29 -5.89 -7.14 -9.80
C GLU A 29 -5.09 -6.56 -10.97
N THR A 30 -4.24 -7.38 -11.56
CA THR A 30 -3.41 -6.99 -12.69
C THR A 30 -4.16 -7.22 -14.00
N SER A 31 -3.75 -6.55 -15.07
CA SER A 31 -4.41 -6.64 -16.39
C SER A 31 -4.37 -8.04 -17.01
N ASP A 32 -3.45 -8.91 -16.57
CA ASP A 32 -3.36 -10.33 -16.95
C ASP A 32 -4.24 -11.24 -16.08
N GLY A 33 -5.08 -10.67 -15.19
CA GLY A 33 -6.04 -11.39 -14.36
C GLY A 33 -5.45 -12.04 -13.10
N LYS A 34 -4.19 -11.76 -12.77
CA LYS A 34 -3.60 -12.21 -11.50
C LYS A 34 -4.04 -11.32 -10.36
N VAL A 35 -4.11 -11.91 -9.18
CA VAL A 35 -4.46 -11.22 -7.94
C VAL A 35 -3.25 -11.26 -7.02
N LEU A 36 -2.66 -10.09 -6.78
CA LEU A 36 -1.61 -9.93 -5.77
C LEU A 36 -2.26 -9.43 -4.49
N SER A 37 -1.89 -10.00 -3.35
CA SER A 37 -2.40 -9.55 -2.05
C SER A 37 -1.30 -9.28 -1.04
N ALA A 38 -1.58 -8.38 -0.11
CA ALA A 38 -0.72 -8.13 1.03
C ALA A 38 -1.54 -7.93 2.30
N ASP A 39 -1.08 -8.56 3.38
CA ASP A 39 -1.67 -8.42 4.71
C ASP A 39 -1.00 -7.26 5.44
N SER A 40 -1.80 -6.43 6.10
CA SER A 40 -1.34 -5.31 6.92
C SER A 40 -0.35 -4.34 6.22
N PRO A 41 -0.64 -3.88 4.98
CA PRO A 41 0.22 -2.93 4.27
C PRO A 41 0.37 -1.60 5.04
N SER A 42 1.48 -0.91 4.80
CA SER A 42 1.60 0.51 5.16
C SER A 42 1.21 1.35 3.96
N ILE A 43 0.26 2.27 4.15
CA ILE A 43 -0.30 3.08 3.08
C ILE A 43 -0.32 4.55 3.52
N ALA A 44 0.13 5.43 2.64
CA ALA A 44 -0.02 6.87 2.78
C ALA A 44 -0.66 7.47 1.53
N LYS A 45 -1.64 8.35 1.72
CA LYS A 45 -2.28 9.13 0.67
C LYS A 45 -1.71 10.54 0.65
N THR A 46 -1.40 11.05 -0.52
CA THR A 46 -0.96 12.43 -0.72
C THR A 46 -1.57 12.99 -2.00
N ARG A 47 -1.43 14.29 -2.22
CA ARG A 47 -1.96 14.96 -3.41
C ARG A 47 -0.82 15.66 -4.15
N PHE A 48 -0.61 15.25 -5.40
CA PHE A 48 0.38 15.85 -6.30
C PHE A 48 -0.31 16.28 -7.59
N PHE A 49 -0.12 17.53 -8.00
CA PHE A 49 -0.67 18.07 -9.26
C PHE A 49 -2.17 17.82 -9.46
N GLY A 50 -2.96 17.89 -8.38
CA GLY A 50 -4.41 17.64 -8.42
C GLY A 50 -4.83 16.17 -8.48
N MET A 51 -3.87 15.23 -8.50
CA MET A 51 -4.10 13.80 -8.45
C MET A 51 -3.90 13.28 -7.03
N ASP A 52 -4.79 12.38 -6.60
CA ASP A 52 -4.60 11.63 -5.37
C ASP A 52 -3.62 10.47 -5.65
N VAL A 53 -2.53 10.43 -4.90
CA VAL A 53 -1.46 9.43 -5.03
C VAL A 53 -1.44 8.58 -3.76
N LEU A 54 -1.38 7.27 -3.91
CA LEU A 54 -1.20 6.31 -2.82
C LEU A 54 0.23 5.76 -2.88
N LEU A 55 0.99 5.94 -1.80
CA LEU A 55 2.25 5.26 -1.57
C LEU A 55 1.99 4.04 -0.70
N ILE A 56 2.47 2.89 -1.14
CA ILE A 56 2.20 1.60 -0.52
C ILE A 56 3.53 0.88 -0.28
N LEU A 57 3.78 0.47 0.96
CA LEU A 57 4.82 -0.49 1.33
C LEU A 57 4.14 -1.77 1.79
N ALA A 58 4.36 -2.85 1.05
CA ALA A 58 3.68 -4.12 1.29
C ALA A 58 4.49 -5.29 0.72
N ASP A 59 4.49 -6.42 1.44
CA ASP A 59 4.98 -7.69 0.92
C ASP A 59 3.87 -8.37 0.11
N LEU A 60 3.99 -8.30 -1.22
CA LEU A 60 3.02 -8.88 -2.13
C LEU A 60 3.19 -10.40 -2.20
N LYS A 61 2.07 -11.10 -2.06
CA LYS A 61 1.92 -12.54 -2.30
C LYS A 61 1.09 -12.73 -3.55
N ASP A 62 1.47 -13.69 -4.38
CA ASP A 62 0.65 -14.15 -5.49
C ASP A 62 -0.46 -15.03 -4.90
N GLU A 63 -1.72 -14.60 -4.99
CA GLU A 63 -2.86 -15.48 -4.75
C GLU A 63 -3.04 -16.33 -6.02
N GLN A 64 -2.13 -17.29 -6.23
CA GLN A 64 -2.48 -18.42 -7.08
C GLN A 64 -3.67 -19.10 -6.39
N THR A 65 -4.83 -19.06 -7.02
CA THR A 65 -5.94 -19.94 -6.71
C THR A 65 -5.43 -21.38 -6.85
N SER A 66 -4.93 -21.95 -5.75
CA SER A 66 -4.78 -23.39 -5.58
C SER A 66 -6.18 -23.98 -5.61
N ASN A 67 -6.66 -24.28 -6.82
CA ASN A 67 -7.69 -25.28 -7.00
C ASN A 67 -6.98 -26.64 -7.00
N GLU A 68 -6.90 -27.26 -5.83
CA GLU A 68 -6.85 -28.72 -5.68
C GLU A 68 -8.03 -29.17 -4.83
#